data_AF-A0AAD4QN91-F1
#
_entry.id   AF-A0AAD4QN91-F1
#
_cell.length_a   1.000
_cell.length_b   1.000
_cell.length_c   1.000
_cell.angle_alpha   90.00
_cell.angle_beta   90.00
_cell.angle_gamma   90.00
#
_symmetry.space_group_name_H-M   'P 1'
#
loop_
_entity.id
_entity.type
_entity.pdbx_description
1 polymer ?
#
loop_
_entity_poly.entity_id
_entity_poly.type
_entity_poly.pdbx_seq_one_letter_code
_entity_poly.pdbx_strand_id
1 'polypeptide(L)'
;MRLHPFTFSFLVFFLRIVFIVKSADTDRAEKFAVHRSLSHHAPAVAFESAHTNNWAVLVCASRYWFNYRHMANALGMYRTVKRLGIPDSNIILMLADDAACNSRNHFPGCVFANRGHALDLYGESIEVDYRGYEVTVENFLRLLTGRVEPSMPRSKRLLTDDRSNIFVYMTGHGGDEFLKFQDSEEISAFDIADAFEQMWQKKRYNEILFMIDTCQANTMFSKFYSPNILATGSSQIHENSYSYENDDDVGVSVIDSYTHFVLDYLEGINKTSTASMEDLFAKYDPVAIRSHPGVRSDLFHRPLEQTLITDFFGGVAHAEVMTARVTEGHTNAPSLLDSPFAEIDPINEGSGHEYELVEALPALADWTRDPLTITLRAWGSLSVMGALVAWVTLKSRWQRSS
;
A
#
# COMPACT_ATOMS: atom_id res chain seq x y z
N MET A 1 10.76 -61.40 30.96
CA MET A 1 9.74 -60.57 30.30
C MET A 1 10.11 -60.44 28.83
N ARG A 2 9.34 -61.08 27.93
CA ARG A 2 9.54 -60.98 26.48
C ARG A 2 8.94 -59.66 26.00
N LEU A 3 9.75 -58.81 25.36
CA LEU A 3 9.24 -57.63 24.63
C LEU A 3 8.41 -58.12 23.44
N HIS A 4 7.20 -57.57 23.31
CA HIS A 4 6.24 -57.93 22.27
C HIS A 4 6.78 -57.47 20.88
N PRO A 5 6.69 -58.29 19.82
CA PRO A 5 7.28 -57.99 18.50
C PRO A 5 6.68 -56.76 17.78
N PHE A 6 5.56 -56.22 18.26
CA PHE A 6 4.90 -55.06 17.67
C PHE A 6 5.55 -53.71 18.01
N THR A 7 6.19 -53.57 19.18
CA THR A 7 6.77 -52.27 19.60
C THR A 7 8.09 -51.97 18.90
N PHE A 8 8.85 -53.01 18.50
CA PHE A 8 10.11 -52.83 17.77
C PHE A 8 9.87 -52.43 16.31
N SER A 9 8.83 -52.97 15.68
CA SER A 9 8.50 -52.66 14.28
C SER A 9 7.99 -51.22 14.10
N PHE A 10 7.30 -50.67 15.09
CA PHE A 10 6.76 -49.31 15.04
C PHE A 10 7.85 -48.24 15.19
N LEU A 11 8.85 -48.49 16.04
CA LEU A 11 9.97 -47.58 16.24
C LEU A 11 10.88 -47.52 15.00
N VAL A 12 11.13 -48.66 14.35
CA VAL A 12 11.91 -48.73 13.11
C VAL A 12 11.18 -48.02 11.95
N PHE A 13 9.85 -48.11 11.89
CA PHE A 13 9.04 -47.41 10.89
C PHE A 13 9.09 -45.89 11.07
N PHE A 14 8.95 -45.39 12.29
CA PHE A 14 9.06 -43.96 12.59
C PHE A 14 10.47 -43.41 12.31
N LEU A 15 11.52 -44.15 12.68
CA LEU A 15 12.89 -43.74 12.37
C LEU A 15 13.13 -43.69 10.86
N ARG A 16 12.57 -44.61 10.08
CA ARG A 16 12.66 -44.55 8.60
C ARG A 16 11.92 -43.35 8.02
N ILE A 17 10.74 -42.99 8.52
CA ILE A 17 10.01 -41.79 8.07
C ILE A 17 10.79 -40.52 8.41
N VAL A 18 11.32 -40.40 9.62
CA VAL A 18 12.12 -39.23 10.02
C VAL A 18 13.38 -39.10 9.16
N PHE A 19 14.06 -40.20 8.83
CA PHE A 19 15.21 -40.18 7.92
C PHE A 19 14.84 -39.81 6.48
N ILE A 20 13.70 -40.29 5.96
CA ILE A 20 13.21 -39.94 4.61
C ILE A 20 12.84 -38.44 4.55
N VAL A 21 12.15 -37.93 5.58
CA VAL A 21 11.78 -36.51 5.66
C VAL A 21 13.03 -35.64 5.80
N LYS A 22 14.01 -36.01 6.63
CA LYS A 22 15.28 -35.26 6.75
C LYS A 22 16.07 -35.27 5.45
N SER A 23 16.14 -36.41 4.77
CA SER A 23 16.83 -36.54 3.47
C SER A 23 16.19 -35.65 2.41
N ALA A 24 14.86 -35.64 2.33
CA ALA A 24 14.12 -34.80 1.39
C ALA A 24 14.29 -33.30 1.68
N ASP A 25 14.43 -32.92 2.95
CA ASP A 25 14.65 -31.52 3.36
C ASP A 25 16.08 -31.05 3.04
N THR A 26 17.09 -31.91 3.21
CA THR A 26 18.47 -31.63 2.78
C THR A 26 18.59 -31.54 1.25
N ASP A 27 17.94 -32.44 0.50
CA ASP A 27 17.96 -32.39 -0.97
C ASP A 27 17.24 -31.14 -1.51
N ARG A 28 16.20 -30.66 -0.82
CA ARG A 28 15.53 -29.41 -1.15
C ARG A 28 16.42 -28.22 -0.81
N ALA A 29 17.04 -28.19 0.37
CA ALA A 29 17.96 -27.13 0.78
C ALA A 29 19.20 -27.01 -0.13
N GLU A 30 19.79 -28.14 -0.54
CA GLU A 30 20.92 -28.15 -1.48
C GLU A 30 20.51 -27.72 -2.89
N LYS A 31 19.34 -28.15 -3.39
CA LYS A 31 18.82 -27.66 -4.68
C LYS A 31 18.54 -26.15 -4.65
N PHE A 32 18.02 -25.62 -3.55
CA PHE A 32 17.83 -24.17 -3.35
C PHE A 32 19.17 -23.42 -3.29
N ALA A 33 20.19 -23.97 -2.62
CA ALA A 33 21.51 -23.36 -2.52
C ALA A 33 22.26 -23.36 -3.87
N VAL A 34 22.15 -24.45 -4.65
CA VAL A 34 22.76 -24.56 -5.99
C VAL A 34 22.07 -23.64 -7.00
N HIS A 35 20.74 -23.48 -6.92
CA HIS A 35 20.01 -22.52 -7.77
C HIS A 35 20.41 -21.06 -7.46
N ARG A 36 20.70 -20.74 -6.19
CA ARG A 36 21.19 -19.42 -5.76
C ARG A 36 22.64 -19.15 -6.19
N SER A 37 23.47 -20.19 -6.31
CA SER A 37 24.88 -20.05 -6.72
C SER A 37 25.04 -19.88 -8.24
N LEU A 38 24.09 -20.38 -9.04
CA LEU A 38 24.16 -20.33 -10.51
C LEU A 38 23.53 -19.07 -11.12
N SER A 39 22.84 -18.25 -10.33
CA SER A 39 22.25 -16.96 -10.76
C SER A 39 23.20 -15.76 -10.63
N HIS A 40 24.40 -15.93 -10.06
CA HIS A 40 25.34 -14.82 -9.82
C HIS A 40 26.22 -14.40 -11.03
N HIS A 41 26.02 -14.96 -12.22
CA HIS A 41 26.86 -14.68 -13.40
C HIS A 41 26.09 -14.28 -14.67
N ALA A 42 24.77 -14.04 -14.59
CA ALA A 42 24.06 -13.32 -15.63
C ALA A 42 24.04 -11.83 -15.25
N PRO A 43 24.36 -10.89 -16.16
CA PRO A 43 24.08 -9.49 -15.88
C PRO A 43 22.58 -9.39 -15.66
N ALA A 44 22.17 -9.01 -14.45
CA ALA A 44 20.81 -8.60 -14.20
C ALA A 44 20.57 -7.41 -15.14
N VAL A 45 19.77 -7.62 -16.20
CA VAL A 45 19.14 -6.50 -16.89
C VAL A 45 18.19 -5.93 -15.84
N ALA A 46 18.67 -4.91 -15.13
CA ALA A 46 17.83 -4.14 -14.24
C ALA A 46 16.73 -3.55 -15.13
N PHE A 47 15.52 -4.09 -15.02
CA PHE A 47 14.33 -3.42 -15.53
C PHE A 47 14.09 -2.22 -14.59
N GLU A 48 14.86 -1.14 -14.79
CA GLU A 48 14.54 0.14 -14.19
C GLU A 48 13.15 0.55 -14.67
N SER A 49 12.24 0.77 -13.71
CA SER A 49 10.98 1.45 -13.93
C SER A 49 11.28 2.85 -14.45
N ALA A 50 11.31 3.01 -15.77
CA ALA A 50 11.72 4.26 -16.43
C ALA A 50 10.58 5.29 -16.50
N HIS A 51 9.70 5.33 -15.48
CA HIS A 51 8.67 6.35 -15.38
C HIS A 51 9.26 7.67 -14.87
N THR A 52 8.64 8.78 -15.24
CA THR A 52 9.12 10.14 -14.91
C THR A 52 8.28 10.81 -13.84
N ASN A 53 7.08 10.29 -13.57
CA ASN A 53 6.19 10.80 -12.55
C ASN A 53 5.19 9.71 -12.14
N ASN A 54 4.64 9.87 -10.94
CA ASN A 54 3.56 9.07 -10.40
C ASN A 54 2.32 9.94 -10.20
N TRP A 55 1.16 9.38 -10.52
CA TRP A 55 -0.16 9.97 -10.26
C TRP A 55 -0.98 9.04 -9.38
N ALA A 56 -1.85 9.63 -8.57
CA ALA A 56 -2.85 8.90 -7.80
C ALA A 56 -4.26 9.38 -8.15
N VAL A 57 -5.20 8.47 -8.37
CA VAL A 57 -6.62 8.76 -8.52
C VAL A 57 -7.36 7.97 -7.43
N LEU A 58 -7.89 8.68 -6.43
CA LEU A 58 -8.43 8.11 -5.20
C LEU A 58 -9.92 8.42 -5.12
N VAL A 59 -10.76 7.39 -5.10
CA VAL A 59 -12.21 7.54 -5.23
C VAL A 59 -12.94 6.89 -4.06
N CYS A 60 -13.57 7.71 -3.22
CA CYS A 60 -14.64 7.26 -2.33
C CYS A 60 -15.99 7.47 -3.04
N ALA A 61 -16.58 6.38 -3.53
CA ALA A 61 -17.79 6.43 -4.35
C ALA A 61 -19.09 6.44 -3.50
N SER A 62 -19.01 6.20 -2.20
CA SER A 62 -20.18 6.09 -1.32
C SER A 62 -20.53 7.38 -0.60
N ARG A 63 -21.81 7.50 -0.21
CA ARG A 63 -22.34 8.61 0.58
C ARG A 63 -23.01 8.13 1.86
N TYR A 64 -23.40 9.08 2.71
CA TYR A 64 -24.09 8.91 3.97
C TYR A 64 -23.19 8.47 5.14
N TRP A 65 -23.62 8.85 6.35
CA TRP A 65 -22.87 8.65 7.59
C TRP A 65 -22.45 7.21 7.85
N PHE A 66 -23.33 6.23 7.56
CA PHE A 66 -23.04 4.81 7.79
C PHE A 66 -21.93 4.26 6.86
N ASN A 67 -21.48 5.04 5.88
CA ASN A 67 -20.39 4.72 4.96
C ASN A 67 -19.11 5.53 5.25
N TYR A 68 -19.00 6.12 6.44
CA TYR A 68 -17.83 6.88 6.91
C TYR A 68 -16.48 6.22 6.53
N ARG A 69 -16.35 4.91 6.76
CA ARG A 69 -15.15 4.12 6.44
C ARG A 69 -14.65 4.26 5.00
N HIS A 70 -15.51 4.39 4.00
CA HIS A 70 -15.07 4.52 2.60
C HIS A 70 -14.32 5.84 2.38
N MET A 71 -14.72 6.91 3.07
CA MET A 71 -14.01 8.18 3.01
C MET A 71 -12.68 8.09 3.77
N ALA A 72 -12.67 7.46 4.96
CA ALA A 72 -11.45 7.23 5.72
C ALA A 72 -10.43 6.37 4.95
N ASN A 73 -10.88 5.33 4.24
CA ASN A 73 -10.06 4.52 3.34
C ASN A 73 -9.34 5.38 2.28
N ALA A 74 -10.10 6.20 1.55
CA ALA A 74 -9.56 7.06 0.50
C ALA A 74 -8.58 8.11 1.06
N LEU A 75 -8.90 8.70 2.22
CA LEU A 75 -8.01 9.65 2.89
C LEU A 75 -6.74 8.98 3.45
N GLY A 76 -6.82 7.73 3.92
CA GLY A 76 -5.67 6.92 4.32
C GLY A 76 -4.71 6.67 3.15
N MET A 77 -5.26 6.34 1.98
CA MET A 77 -4.47 6.21 0.75
C MET A 77 -3.86 7.55 0.32
N TYR A 78 -4.63 8.64 0.39
CA TYR A 78 -4.17 10.01 0.10
C TYR A 78 -2.97 10.39 0.97
N ARG A 79 -3.07 10.19 2.29
CA ARG A 79 -1.97 10.45 3.21
C ARG A 79 -0.75 9.59 2.86
N THR A 80 -0.96 8.33 2.49
CA THR A 80 0.14 7.42 2.14
C THR A 80 0.93 7.91 0.94
N VAL A 81 0.27 8.22 -0.18
CA VAL A 81 0.94 8.71 -1.39
C VAL A 81 1.62 10.06 -1.15
N LYS A 82 0.99 10.96 -0.38
CA LYS A 82 1.56 12.26 -0.01
C LYS A 82 2.80 12.12 0.88
N ARG A 83 2.74 11.24 1.90
CA ARG A 83 3.90 10.90 2.76
C ARG A 83 5.05 10.32 1.95
N LEU A 84 4.75 9.49 0.95
CA LEU A 84 5.73 8.89 0.05
C LEU A 84 6.19 9.83 -1.08
N GLY A 85 5.64 11.04 -1.15
CA GLY A 85 6.18 12.16 -1.90
C GLY A 85 5.49 12.49 -3.22
N ILE A 86 4.34 11.88 -3.52
CA ILE A 86 3.51 12.34 -4.65
C ILE A 86 2.93 13.72 -4.27
N PRO A 87 3.16 14.78 -5.06
CA PRO A 87 2.63 16.11 -4.77
C PRO A 87 1.12 16.16 -5.04
N ASP A 88 0.40 17.04 -4.35
CA ASP A 88 -1.06 17.23 -4.53
C ASP A 88 -1.43 17.54 -5.99
N SER A 89 -0.54 18.22 -6.73
CA SER A 89 -0.71 18.48 -8.15
C SER A 89 -0.82 17.22 -9.03
N ASN A 90 -0.50 16.04 -8.48
CA ASN A 90 -0.54 14.73 -9.12
C ASN A 90 -1.48 13.74 -8.40
N ILE A 91 -2.25 14.20 -7.41
CA ILE A 91 -3.25 13.40 -6.71
C ILE A 91 -4.61 13.95 -7.09
N ILE A 92 -5.50 13.09 -7.59
CA ILE A 92 -6.90 13.42 -7.82
C ILE A 92 -7.73 12.73 -6.75
N LEU A 93 -8.33 13.49 -5.84
CA LEU A 93 -9.17 12.97 -4.76
C LEU A 93 -10.65 13.26 -5.02
N MET A 94 -11.45 12.19 -5.09
CA MET A 94 -12.90 12.25 -5.29
C MET A 94 -13.61 11.73 -4.04
N LEU A 95 -14.32 12.61 -3.32
CA LEU A 95 -15.11 12.26 -2.13
C LEU A 95 -16.59 12.52 -2.39
N ALA A 96 -17.39 11.46 -2.52
CA ALA A 96 -18.81 11.57 -2.79
C ALA A 96 -19.61 12.17 -1.62
N ASP A 97 -19.05 12.20 -0.42
CA ASP A 97 -19.64 12.84 0.76
C ASP A 97 -18.56 13.45 1.64
N ASP A 98 -18.97 14.30 2.59
CA ASP A 98 -18.08 14.93 3.55
C ASP A 98 -18.51 14.58 4.98
N ALA A 99 -17.91 13.53 5.53
CA ALA A 99 -18.20 13.12 6.90
C ALA A 99 -17.54 14.06 7.94
N ALA A 100 -16.50 14.81 7.57
CA ALA A 100 -15.86 15.78 8.45
C ALA A 100 -16.83 16.93 8.80
N CYS A 101 -17.65 17.35 7.82
CA CYS A 101 -18.67 18.39 7.97
C CYS A 101 -20.07 17.84 8.35
N ASN A 102 -20.21 16.55 8.62
CA ASN A 102 -21.52 15.97 8.94
C ASN A 102 -21.97 16.34 10.35
N SER A 103 -23.23 16.76 10.51
CA SER A 103 -23.82 17.08 11.83
C SER A 103 -23.82 15.92 12.85
N ARG A 104 -23.63 14.67 12.41
CA ARG A 104 -23.47 13.51 13.29
C ARG A 104 -22.04 13.33 13.80
N ASN A 105 -21.07 14.00 13.20
CA ASN A 105 -19.68 13.89 13.59
C ASN A 105 -19.44 14.64 14.90
N HIS A 106 -19.12 13.90 15.96
CA HIS A 106 -18.77 14.47 17.26
C HIS A 106 -17.42 15.21 17.23
N PHE A 107 -16.61 14.98 16.19
CA PHE A 107 -15.32 15.63 15.95
C PHE A 107 -15.37 16.47 14.67
N PRO A 108 -15.94 17.69 14.71
CA PRO A 108 -16.10 18.52 13.52
C PRO A 108 -14.77 18.78 12.82
N GLY A 109 -14.74 18.56 11.50
CA GLY A 109 -13.54 18.77 10.68
C GLY A 109 -12.52 17.63 10.73
N CYS A 110 -12.76 16.58 11.52
CA CYS A 110 -11.85 15.43 11.63
C CYS A 110 -12.41 14.16 10.99
N VAL A 111 -11.51 13.31 10.49
CA VAL A 111 -11.82 11.95 10.03
C VAL A 111 -10.77 10.98 10.54
N PHE A 112 -11.20 9.86 11.12
CA PHE A 112 -10.31 8.88 11.74
C PHE A 112 -10.45 7.50 11.10
N ALA A 113 -9.37 6.71 11.13
CA ALA A 113 -9.37 5.32 10.66
C ALA A 113 -9.18 4.30 11.78
N ASN A 114 -9.17 4.74 13.04
CA ASN A 114 -9.01 3.91 14.23
C ASN A 114 -9.72 4.54 15.42
N ARG A 115 -10.08 3.72 16.42
CA ARG A 115 -10.75 4.15 17.66
C ARG A 115 -9.93 5.08 18.53
N GLY A 116 -8.61 5.00 18.40
CA GLY A 116 -7.69 5.80 19.20
C GLY A 116 -7.68 7.27 18.79
N HIS A 117 -8.31 7.62 17.66
CA HIS A 117 -8.27 8.95 17.06
C HIS A 117 -6.84 9.50 16.94
N ALA A 118 -5.86 8.60 16.77
CA ALA A 118 -4.44 8.93 16.89
C ALA A 118 -3.95 9.86 15.76
N LEU A 119 -4.69 9.88 14.65
CA LEU A 119 -4.34 10.61 13.44
C LEU A 119 -5.61 11.06 12.74
N ASP A 120 -5.79 12.37 12.62
CA ASP A 120 -6.79 12.97 11.75
C ASP A 120 -6.35 12.87 10.28
N LEU A 121 -7.16 12.19 9.47
CA LEU A 121 -6.95 11.98 8.05
C LEU A 121 -7.45 13.14 7.19
N TYR A 122 -8.35 13.98 7.72
CA TYR A 122 -8.85 15.14 7.00
C TYR A 122 -7.85 16.29 7.13
N GLY A 123 -7.52 16.71 8.35
CA GLY A 123 -6.47 17.70 8.61
C GLY A 123 -6.62 19.01 7.81
N GLU A 124 -5.56 19.82 7.78
CA GLU A 124 -5.58 21.14 7.12
C GLU A 124 -5.10 21.11 5.66
N SER A 125 -4.49 20.00 5.23
CA SER A 125 -3.72 19.95 3.98
C SER A 125 -4.28 19.04 2.90
N ILE A 126 -5.52 18.58 3.04
CA ILE A 126 -6.17 17.78 1.99
C ILE A 126 -6.66 18.66 0.85
N GLU A 127 -6.41 18.22 -0.38
CA GLU A 127 -6.98 18.80 -1.58
C GLU A 127 -8.01 17.84 -2.16
N VAL A 128 -9.30 18.23 -2.10
CA VAL A 128 -10.40 17.43 -2.66
C VAL A 128 -10.82 18.04 -4.00
N ASP A 129 -10.58 17.32 -5.09
CA ASP A 129 -10.78 17.80 -6.46
C ASP A 129 -12.23 17.66 -6.93
N TYR A 130 -12.89 16.55 -6.58
CA TYR A 130 -14.31 16.34 -6.88
C TYR A 130 -15.05 16.10 -5.57
N ARG A 131 -15.99 16.99 -5.25
CA ARG A 131 -16.73 16.98 -3.99
C ARG A 131 -18.19 16.67 -4.22
N GLY A 132 -18.76 15.80 -3.39
CA GLY A 132 -20.19 15.58 -3.33
C GLY A 132 -20.77 15.17 -4.68
N TYR A 133 -21.67 16.00 -5.21
CA TYR A 133 -22.36 15.76 -6.49
C TYR A 133 -21.44 15.72 -7.72
N GLU A 134 -20.20 16.21 -7.62
CA GLU A 134 -19.24 16.10 -8.72
C GLU A 134 -18.64 14.69 -8.87
N VAL A 135 -18.80 13.81 -7.88
CA VAL A 135 -18.29 12.43 -7.93
C VAL A 135 -19.29 11.54 -8.67
N THR A 136 -19.29 11.62 -9.98
CA THR A 136 -20.16 10.83 -10.87
C THR A 136 -19.36 9.85 -11.71
N VAL A 137 -20.03 8.81 -12.23
CA VAL A 137 -19.42 7.87 -13.18
C VAL A 137 -18.88 8.62 -14.41
N GLU A 138 -19.67 9.56 -14.92
CA GLU A 138 -19.29 10.39 -16.06
C GLU A 138 -18.01 11.19 -15.81
N ASN A 139 -17.90 11.89 -14.68
CA ASN A 139 -16.72 12.70 -14.38
C ASN A 139 -15.47 11.83 -14.21
N PHE A 140 -15.61 10.67 -13.56
CA PHE A 140 -14.50 9.72 -13.42
C PHE A 140 -14.01 9.20 -14.77
N LEU A 141 -14.91 8.75 -15.66
CA LEU A 141 -14.54 8.27 -17.00
C LEU A 141 -13.95 9.40 -17.88
N ARG A 142 -14.49 10.62 -17.79
CA ARG A 142 -13.96 11.80 -18.49
C ARG A 142 -12.57 12.18 -17.99
N LEU A 143 -12.31 12.08 -16.68
CA LEU A 143 -11.00 12.30 -16.07
C LEU A 143 -9.98 11.31 -16.65
N LEU A 144 -10.27 10.00 -16.56
CA LEU A 144 -9.37 8.95 -17.05
C LEU A 144 -9.06 9.11 -18.54
N THR A 145 -10.08 9.29 -19.37
CA THR A 145 -9.93 9.43 -20.83
C THR A 145 -9.45 10.83 -21.28
N GLY A 146 -9.31 11.75 -20.32
CA GLY A 146 -9.06 13.19 -20.47
C GLY A 146 -9.98 13.90 -21.44
N ARG A 147 -11.26 13.55 -21.42
CA ARG A 147 -12.36 14.24 -22.11
C ARG A 147 -13.00 15.26 -21.18
N VAL A 148 -12.19 16.20 -20.72
CA VAL A 148 -12.59 17.30 -19.83
C VAL A 148 -12.64 18.62 -20.59
N GLU A 149 -13.51 19.53 -20.16
CA GLU A 149 -13.62 20.86 -20.78
C GLU A 149 -12.30 21.66 -20.67
N PRO A 150 -11.91 22.43 -21.71
CA PRO A 150 -10.70 23.25 -21.68
C PRO A 150 -10.69 24.33 -20.58
N SER A 151 -11.85 24.65 -19.99
CA SER A 151 -11.99 25.57 -18.86
C SER A 151 -11.83 24.89 -17.49
N MET A 152 -11.82 23.56 -17.43
CA MET A 152 -11.76 22.82 -16.16
C MET A 152 -10.43 23.10 -15.44
N PRO A 153 -10.40 23.38 -14.12
CA PRO A 153 -9.15 23.68 -13.40
C PRO A 153 -8.11 22.56 -13.53
N ARG A 154 -6.82 22.90 -13.43
CA ARG A 154 -5.71 21.93 -13.52
C ARG A 154 -5.86 20.79 -12.50
N SER A 155 -6.30 21.10 -11.28
CA SER A 155 -6.48 20.12 -10.19
C SER A 155 -7.52 19.05 -10.53
N LYS A 156 -8.44 19.31 -11.46
CA LYS A 156 -9.44 18.35 -11.95
C LYS A 156 -9.02 17.68 -13.27
N ARG A 157 -7.71 17.58 -13.55
CA ARG A 157 -7.18 16.98 -14.78
C ARG A 157 -6.10 15.96 -14.48
N LEU A 158 -6.24 14.77 -15.03
CA LEU A 158 -5.21 13.73 -15.01
C LEU A 158 -4.21 13.99 -16.15
N LEU A 159 -3.14 14.76 -15.87
CA LEU A 159 -2.17 15.22 -16.88
C LEU A 159 -1.02 14.20 -17.07
N THR A 160 -1.38 12.96 -17.36
CA THR A 160 -0.47 11.83 -17.54
C THR A 160 -0.05 11.65 -19.01
N ASP A 161 1.07 10.95 -19.21
CA ASP A 161 1.68 10.58 -20.50
C ASP A 161 2.17 9.12 -20.51
N ASP A 162 2.87 8.70 -21.57
CA ASP A 162 3.43 7.36 -21.73
C ASP A 162 4.61 7.03 -20.80
N ARG A 163 4.99 7.95 -19.91
CA ARG A 163 6.00 7.77 -18.87
C ARG A 163 5.44 8.01 -17.47
N SER A 164 4.12 7.98 -17.32
CA SER A 164 3.43 8.21 -16.06
C SER A 164 2.93 6.88 -15.49
N ASN A 165 3.35 6.52 -14.28
CA ASN A 165 2.68 5.43 -13.55
C ASN A 165 1.47 5.99 -12.79
N ILE A 166 0.38 5.22 -12.76
CA ILE A 166 -0.87 5.68 -12.17
C ILE A 166 -1.37 4.67 -11.13
N PHE A 167 -1.53 5.11 -9.89
CA PHE A 167 -2.25 4.39 -8.86
C PHE A 167 -3.71 4.80 -8.86
N VAL A 168 -4.61 3.87 -9.19
CA VAL A 168 -6.06 4.08 -9.12
C VAL A 168 -6.60 3.28 -7.94
N TYR A 169 -7.12 3.97 -6.92
CA TYR A 169 -7.76 3.36 -5.77
C TYR A 169 -9.25 3.72 -5.74
N MET A 170 -10.10 2.71 -5.59
CA MET A 170 -11.54 2.90 -5.49
C MET A 170 -12.08 2.16 -4.26
N THR A 171 -13.03 2.78 -3.55
CA THR A 171 -13.70 2.16 -2.41
C THR A 171 -15.17 2.55 -2.35
N GLY A 172 -16.01 1.60 -1.96
CA GLY A 172 -17.45 1.80 -1.85
C GLY A 172 -18.21 0.48 -1.81
N HIS A 173 -19.51 0.57 -2.08
CA HIS A 173 -20.36 -0.61 -2.25
C HIS A 173 -20.39 -1.05 -3.70
N GLY A 174 -20.38 -2.35 -3.94
CA GLY A 174 -20.38 -2.93 -5.28
C GLY A 174 -20.82 -4.39 -5.25
N GLY A 175 -20.58 -5.07 -6.35
CA GLY A 175 -20.93 -6.47 -6.52
C GLY A 175 -20.27 -7.04 -7.76
N ASP A 176 -20.89 -8.07 -8.33
CA ASP A 176 -20.37 -8.77 -9.50
C ASP A 176 -20.27 -7.82 -10.71
N GLU A 177 -19.04 -7.41 -11.02
CA GLU A 177 -18.66 -6.54 -12.12
C GLU A 177 -19.20 -5.10 -12.05
N PHE A 178 -19.57 -4.59 -10.85
CA PHE A 178 -19.95 -3.18 -10.68
C PHE A 178 -19.54 -2.55 -9.33
N LEU A 179 -19.40 -1.22 -9.32
CA LEU A 179 -19.28 -0.38 -8.13
C LEU A 179 -20.32 0.75 -8.17
N LYS A 180 -21.01 1.00 -7.05
CA LYS A 180 -21.99 2.08 -6.93
C LYS A 180 -21.32 3.43 -6.71
N PHE A 181 -21.80 4.44 -7.43
CA PHE A 181 -21.50 5.85 -7.25
C PHE A 181 -22.71 6.57 -6.65
N GLN A 182 -22.46 7.31 -5.56
CA GLN A 182 -23.45 8.10 -4.84
C GLN A 182 -24.72 7.35 -4.38
N ASP A 183 -24.67 6.02 -4.29
CA ASP A 183 -25.83 5.15 -4.01
C ASP A 183 -26.95 5.24 -5.06
N SER A 184 -26.66 5.76 -6.27
CA SER A 184 -27.65 5.96 -7.34
C SER A 184 -27.23 5.43 -8.71
N GLU A 185 -25.95 5.55 -9.04
CA GLU A 185 -25.38 5.11 -10.32
C GLU A 185 -24.44 3.93 -10.09
N GLU A 186 -24.10 3.22 -11.16
CA GLU A 186 -23.16 2.10 -11.13
C GLU A 186 -22.15 2.28 -12.27
N ILE A 187 -20.87 2.06 -11.96
CA ILE A 187 -19.83 1.88 -12.97
C ILE A 187 -19.53 0.38 -13.09
N SER A 188 -19.46 -0.13 -14.31
CA SER A 188 -19.17 -1.54 -14.55
C SER A 188 -17.67 -1.80 -14.74
N ALA A 189 -17.25 -3.06 -14.58
CA ALA A 189 -15.91 -3.52 -14.93
C ALA A 189 -15.55 -3.23 -16.41
N PHE A 190 -16.56 -3.25 -17.29
CA PHE A 190 -16.39 -2.95 -18.71
C PHE A 190 -16.08 -1.46 -18.95
N ASP A 191 -16.75 -0.55 -18.24
CA ASP A 191 -16.53 0.89 -18.39
C ASP A 191 -15.08 1.27 -18.03
N ILE A 192 -14.54 0.67 -16.96
CA ILE A 192 -13.15 0.90 -16.54
C ILE A 192 -12.17 0.26 -17.55
N ALA A 193 -12.46 -0.96 -18.02
CA ALA A 193 -11.65 -1.62 -19.04
C ALA A 193 -11.52 -0.77 -20.32
N ASP A 194 -12.65 -0.26 -20.82
CA ASP A 194 -12.68 0.58 -22.02
C ASP A 194 -12.07 1.97 -21.80
N ALA A 195 -12.13 2.51 -20.58
CA ALA A 195 -11.43 3.74 -20.22
C ALA A 195 -9.91 3.53 -20.22
N PHE A 196 -9.41 2.44 -19.62
CA PHE A 196 -7.99 2.09 -19.64
C PHE A 196 -7.48 1.80 -21.05
N GLU A 197 -8.28 1.15 -21.89
CA GLU A 197 -7.93 0.98 -23.31
C GLU A 197 -7.80 2.32 -24.03
N GLN A 198 -8.74 3.24 -23.81
CA GLN A 198 -8.63 4.58 -24.38
C GLN A 198 -7.40 5.34 -23.87
N MET A 199 -7.02 5.14 -22.61
CA MET A 199 -5.77 5.72 -22.07
C MET A 199 -4.54 5.11 -22.74
N TRP A 200 -4.53 3.79 -22.96
CA TRP A 200 -3.44 3.08 -23.63
C TRP A 200 -3.25 3.57 -25.08
N GLN A 201 -4.33 3.60 -25.87
CA GLN A 201 -4.31 4.07 -27.26
C GLN A 201 -3.87 5.53 -27.37
N LYS A 202 -4.15 6.34 -26.36
CA LYS A 202 -3.77 7.76 -26.28
C LYS A 202 -2.42 7.98 -25.61
N LYS A 203 -1.67 6.93 -25.26
CA LYS A 203 -0.35 7.05 -24.60
C LYS A 203 -0.41 7.88 -23.31
N ARG A 204 -1.38 7.55 -22.43
CA ARG A 204 -1.62 8.30 -21.18
C ARG A 204 -1.16 7.57 -19.92
N TYR A 205 -0.49 6.43 -20.05
CA TYR A 205 0.17 5.78 -18.93
C TYR A 205 1.33 4.92 -19.42
N ASN A 206 2.32 4.73 -18.55
CA ASN A 206 3.33 3.71 -18.64
C ASN A 206 2.83 2.40 -18.00
N GLU A 207 2.44 2.47 -16.72
CA GLU A 207 1.89 1.37 -15.93
C GLU A 207 0.72 1.85 -15.05
N ILE A 208 -0.27 0.98 -14.82
CA ILE A 208 -1.38 1.22 -13.88
C ILE A 208 -1.36 0.19 -12.76
N LEU A 209 -1.45 0.65 -11.52
CA LEU A 209 -1.87 -0.15 -10.37
C LEU A 209 -3.33 0.17 -10.06
N PHE A 210 -4.22 -0.79 -10.29
CA PHE A 210 -5.64 -0.68 -9.94
C PHE A 210 -5.93 -1.45 -8.64
N MET A 211 -6.37 -0.74 -7.61
CA MET A 211 -6.71 -1.31 -6.30
C MET A 211 -8.15 -0.96 -5.95
N ILE A 212 -8.94 -1.93 -5.50
CA ILE A 212 -10.35 -1.68 -5.20
C ILE A 212 -10.83 -2.42 -3.95
N ASP A 213 -11.48 -1.69 -3.05
CA ASP A 213 -12.10 -2.24 -1.83
C ASP A 213 -13.63 -2.16 -1.90
N THR A 214 -14.26 -3.29 -2.20
CA THR A 214 -15.71 -3.46 -2.34
C THR A 214 -16.10 -4.94 -2.27
N CYS A 215 -17.38 -5.25 -2.05
CA CYS A 215 -17.89 -6.60 -2.26
C CYS A 215 -17.64 -7.05 -3.71
N GLN A 216 -17.23 -8.30 -3.87
CA GLN A 216 -16.83 -8.92 -5.14
C GLN A 216 -15.78 -8.13 -5.94
N ALA A 217 -14.89 -7.41 -5.26
CA ALA A 217 -13.85 -6.57 -5.84
C ALA A 217 -13.06 -7.21 -7.00
N ASN A 218 -12.74 -8.50 -6.92
CA ASN A 218 -11.92 -9.18 -7.93
C ASN A 218 -12.59 -9.26 -9.31
N THR A 219 -13.91 -9.10 -9.37
CA THR A 219 -14.67 -9.08 -10.63
C THR A 219 -14.46 -7.78 -11.41
N MET A 220 -14.11 -6.68 -10.72
CA MET A 220 -13.96 -5.34 -11.31
C MET A 220 -12.79 -5.20 -12.29
N PHE A 221 -11.78 -6.06 -12.18
CA PHE A 221 -10.65 -6.10 -13.11
C PHE A 221 -10.67 -7.34 -14.02
N SER A 222 -11.76 -8.13 -14.02
CA SER A 222 -11.89 -9.33 -14.85
C SER A 222 -11.96 -9.02 -16.36
N LYS A 223 -12.45 -7.83 -16.71
CA LYS A 223 -12.62 -7.38 -18.10
C LYS A 223 -11.44 -6.58 -18.63
N PHE A 224 -10.41 -6.31 -17.83
CA PHE A 224 -9.25 -5.58 -18.33
C PHE A 224 -8.54 -6.38 -19.43
N TYR A 225 -8.14 -5.68 -20.50
CA TYR A 225 -7.47 -6.26 -21.67
C TYR A 225 -6.30 -5.43 -22.20
N SER A 226 -6.10 -4.20 -21.70
CA SER A 226 -4.97 -3.35 -22.06
C SER A 226 -3.71 -3.76 -21.29
N PRO A 227 -2.51 -3.61 -21.88
CA PRO A 227 -1.27 -4.04 -21.25
C PRO A 227 -0.84 -3.08 -20.12
N ASN A 228 0.14 -3.54 -19.36
CA ASN A 228 0.81 -2.82 -18.27
C ASN A 228 -0.13 -2.44 -17.11
N ILE A 229 -1.05 -3.34 -16.76
CA ILE A 229 -1.99 -3.16 -15.65
C ILE A 229 -1.80 -4.25 -14.61
N LEU A 230 -1.41 -3.85 -13.39
CA LEU A 230 -1.45 -4.68 -12.21
C LEU A 230 -2.72 -4.36 -11.42
N ALA A 231 -3.51 -5.38 -11.07
CA ALA A 231 -4.76 -5.17 -10.35
C ALA A 231 -4.86 -6.01 -9.07
N THR A 232 -5.50 -5.46 -8.05
CA THR A 232 -5.78 -6.16 -6.80
C THR A 232 -7.10 -5.69 -6.18
N GLY A 233 -7.79 -6.58 -5.47
CA GLY A 233 -9.09 -6.28 -4.88
C GLY A 233 -9.32 -7.02 -3.57
N SER A 234 -10.28 -6.56 -2.77
CA SER A 234 -10.48 -7.03 -1.40
C SER A 234 -11.20 -8.38 -1.24
N SER A 235 -12.00 -8.82 -2.21
CA SER A 235 -12.84 -10.03 -2.07
C SER A 235 -13.11 -10.74 -3.40
N GLN A 236 -13.34 -12.06 -3.34
CA GLN A 236 -13.63 -12.90 -4.50
C GLN A 236 -15.08 -12.75 -5.00
N ILE A 237 -15.36 -13.33 -6.18
CA ILE A 237 -16.74 -13.48 -6.67
C ILE A 237 -17.60 -14.23 -5.63
N HIS A 238 -18.84 -13.80 -5.46
CA HIS A 238 -19.78 -14.30 -4.43
C HIS A 238 -19.35 -14.06 -2.97
N GLU A 239 -18.41 -13.15 -2.72
CA GLU A 239 -17.92 -12.79 -1.39
C GLU A 239 -18.12 -11.30 -1.09
N ASN A 240 -18.47 -11.00 0.16
CA ASN A 240 -18.53 -9.61 0.65
C ASN A 240 -17.14 -9.13 1.08
N SER A 241 -16.93 -7.81 1.04
CA SER A 241 -15.89 -7.14 1.83
C SER A 241 -16.46 -6.78 3.20
N TYR A 242 -15.58 -6.55 4.18
CA TYR A 242 -15.99 -6.31 5.56
C TYR A 242 -15.36 -5.05 6.12
N SER A 243 -16.14 -4.33 6.93
CA SER A 243 -15.61 -3.24 7.74
C SER A 243 -14.70 -3.75 8.86
N TYR A 244 -13.78 -2.91 9.31
CA TYR A 244 -12.91 -3.14 10.45
C TYR A 244 -13.07 -2.00 11.45
N GLU A 245 -13.09 -2.36 12.74
CA GLU A 245 -13.11 -1.44 13.87
C GLU A 245 -14.32 -0.46 13.92
N ASN A 246 -15.23 -0.67 14.88
CA ASN A 246 -16.34 0.26 15.15
C ASN A 246 -15.91 1.33 16.13
N ASP A 247 -16.13 2.61 15.87
CA ASP A 247 -15.89 3.64 16.88
C ASP A 247 -17.20 4.03 17.57
N ASP A 248 -17.21 4.08 18.91
CA ASP A 248 -18.41 4.37 19.69
C ASP A 248 -18.71 5.89 19.76
N ASP A 249 -17.69 6.75 19.64
CA ASP A 249 -17.85 8.21 19.62
C ASP A 249 -18.30 8.71 18.23
N VAL A 250 -17.82 8.08 17.15
CA VAL A 250 -18.30 8.30 15.77
C VAL A 250 -19.61 7.52 15.51
N GLY A 251 -19.80 6.39 16.18
CA GLY A 251 -21.01 5.56 16.14
C GLY A 251 -21.15 4.65 14.92
N VAL A 252 -20.08 4.45 14.13
CA VAL A 252 -20.03 3.60 12.92
C VAL A 252 -18.65 2.95 12.76
N SER A 253 -18.52 1.98 11.84
CA SER A 253 -17.20 1.48 11.43
C SER A 253 -16.38 2.57 10.75
N VAL A 254 -15.11 2.68 11.13
CA VAL A 254 -14.23 3.78 10.70
C VAL A 254 -13.28 3.41 9.56
N ILE A 255 -13.09 2.13 9.25
CA ILE A 255 -12.24 1.68 8.14
C ILE A 255 -12.74 0.33 7.57
N ASP A 256 -12.35 -0.04 6.35
CA ASP A 256 -12.55 -1.40 5.84
C ASP A 256 -11.37 -2.32 6.12
N SER A 257 -11.66 -3.62 6.29
CA SER A 257 -10.69 -4.62 6.75
C SER A 257 -9.52 -4.80 5.79
N TYR A 258 -9.80 -4.90 4.49
CA TYR A 258 -8.73 -4.98 3.48
C TYR A 258 -7.86 -3.72 3.50
N THR A 259 -8.49 -2.55 3.43
CA THR A 259 -7.76 -1.28 3.43
C THR A 259 -6.99 -1.04 4.73
N HIS A 260 -7.50 -1.47 5.88
CA HIS A 260 -6.79 -1.41 7.16
C HIS A 260 -5.45 -2.15 7.10
N PHE A 261 -5.45 -3.41 6.65
CA PHE A 261 -4.20 -4.19 6.58
C PHE A 261 -3.24 -3.70 5.49
N VAL A 262 -3.76 -3.17 4.37
CA VAL A 262 -2.92 -2.53 3.35
C VAL A 262 -2.24 -1.28 3.91
N LEU A 263 -3.00 -0.40 4.57
CA LEU A 263 -2.45 0.83 5.15
C LEU A 263 -1.48 0.53 6.30
N ASP A 264 -1.77 -0.44 7.16
CA ASP A 264 -0.86 -0.87 8.23
C ASP A 264 0.51 -1.29 7.69
N TYR A 265 0.52 -2.08 6.61
CA TYR A 265 1.77 -2.44 5.94
C TYR A 265 2.46 -1.22 5.31
N LEU A 266 1.69 -0.37 4.63
CA LEU A 266 2.24 0.82 3.97
C LEU A 266 2.80 1.84 4.98
N GLU A 267 2.32 1.91 6.22
CA GLU A 267 2.90 2.77 7.27
C GLU A 267 4.40 2.47 7.49
N GLY A 268 4.82 1.21 7.36
CA GLY A 268 6.22 0.81 7.44
C GLY A 268 7.08 1.19 6.23
N ILE A 269 6.48 1.66 5.14
CA ILE A 269 7.17 2.02 3.90
C ILE A 269 7.59 3.50 3.93
N ASN A 270 8.81 3.77 3.47
CA ASN A 270 9.35 5.11 3.29
C ASN A 270 9.80 5.34 1.83
N LYS A 271 10.18 6.58 1.50
CA LYS A 271 10.54 7.01 0.14
C LYS A 271 11.74 6.27 -0.48
N THR A 272 12.58 5.64 0.35
CA THR A 272 13.77 4.90 -0.07
C THR A 272 13.59 3.38 0.04
N SER A 273 12.37 2.92 0.31
CA SER A 273 12.06 1.50 0.48
C SER A 273 12.30 0.74 -0.81
N THR A 274 12.89 -0.44 -0.69
CA THR A 274 13.04 -1.41 -1.79
C THR A 274 12.02 -2.54 -1.71
N ALA A 275 10.97 -2.38 -0.90
CA ALA A 275 9.89 -3.36 -0.79
C ALA A 275 9.13 -3.48 -2.11
N SER A 276 8.88 -4.70 -2.52
CA SER A 276 8.25 -5.05 -3.78
C SER A 276 6.73 -5.18 -3.66
N MET A 277 6.04 -5.20 -4.80
CA MET A 277 4.61 -5.51 -4.87
C MET A 277 4.35 -6.96 -4.42
N GLU A 278 5.28 -7.89 -4.66
CA GLU A 278 5.18 -9.24 -4.08
C GLU A 278 5.18 -9.21 -2.55
N ASP A 279 6.04 -8.38 -1.94
CA ASP A 279 6.09 -8.24 -0.46
C ASP A 279 4.76 -7.72 0.11
N LEU A 280 4.11 -6.76 -0.57
CA LEU A 280 2.78 -6.28 -0.19
C LEU A 280 1.73 -7.40 -0.29
N PHE A 281 1.67 -8.09 -1.42
CA PHE A 281 0.64 -9.12 -1.64
C PHE A 281 0.85 -10.35 -0.75
N ALA A 282 2.09 -10.65 -0.37
CA ALA A 282 2.39 -11.70 0.61
C ALA A 282 1.85 -11.39 2.02
N LYS A 283 1.42 -10.15 2.31
CA LYS A 283 0.75 -9.78 3.57
C LYS A 283 -0.75 -9.99 3.57
N TYR A 284 -1.35 -10.30 2.43
CA TYR A 284 -2.77 -10.60 2.39
C TYR A 284 -3.06 -11.90 3.14
N ASP A 285 -3.67 -11.76 4.31
CA ASP A 285 -4.17 -12.87 5.12
C ASP A 285 -5.71 -12.90 5.07
N PRO A 286 -6.32 -13.85 4.35
CA PRO A 286 -7.78 -13.96 4.28
C PRO A 286 -8.48 -14.13 5.62
N VAL A 287 -7.80 -14.68 6.63
CA VAL A 287 -8.36 -14.85 7.97
C VAL A 287 -8.47 -13.50 8.68
N ALA A 288 -7.39 -12.72 8.67
CA ALA A 288 -7.37 -11.39 9.27
C ALA A 288 -8.29 -10.41 8.52
N ILE A 289 -8.21 -10.42 7.18
CA ILE A 289 -8.99 -9.54 6.30
C ILE A 289 -10.47 -9.92 6.31
N ARG A 290 -10.82 -11.19 6.57
CA ARG A 290 -12.19 -11.75 6.57
C ARG A 290 -12.82 -11.85 5.18
N SER A 291 -12.03 -11.68 4.13
CA SER A 291 -12.37 -11.96 2.73
C SER A 291 -11.11 -12.45 2.01
N HIS A 292 -11.21 -12.83 0.73
CA HIS A 292 -10.09 -13.32 -0.06
C HIS A 292 -9.63 -12.27 -1.09
N PRO A 293 -8.58 -11.47 -0.77
CA PRO A 293 -8.03 -10.56 -1.74
C PRO A 293 -7.49 -11.27 -2.98
N GLY A 294 -7.69 -10.67 -4.15
CA GLY A 294 -7.17 -11.15 -5.42
C GLY A 294 -6.05 -10.26 -5.94
N VAL A 295 -5.19 -10.86 -6.77
CA VAL A 295 -4.17 -10.15 -7.56
C VAL A 295 -4.26 -10.68 -8.99
N ARG A 296 -4.28 -9.78 -9.97
CA ARG A 296 -4.24 -10.08 -11.39
C ARG A 296 -3.02 -9.40 -12.01
N SER A 297 -2.10 -10.18 -12.56
CA SER A 297 -0.82 -9.72 -13.10
C SER A 297 -0.52 -10.22 -14.52
N ASP A 298 -1.44 -10.92 -15.18
CA ASP A 298 -1.26 -11.43 -16.56
C ASP A 298 -1.07 -10.32 -17.60
N LEU A 299 -1.59 -9.12 -17.32
CA LEU A 299 -1.40 -7.91 -18.15
C LEU A 299 -0.17 -7.09 -17.75
N PHE A 300 0.56 -7.48 -16.70
CA PHE A 300 1.68 -6.73 -16.15
C PHE A 300 2.99 -7.46 -16.42
N HIS A 301 3.85 -6.87 -17.26
CA HIS A 301 5.01 -7.58 -17.81
C HIS A 301 6.21 -7.70 -16.85
N ARG A 302 6.30 -6.84 -15.83
CA ARG A 302 7.42 -6.87 -14.88
C ARG A 302 7.20 -7.93 -13.80
N PRO A 303 8.26 -8.64 -13.37
CA PRO A 303 8.18 -9.51 -12.21
C PRO A 303 7.78 -8.72 -10.95
N LEU A 304 6.88 -9.29 -10.14
CA LEU A 304 6.36 -8.59 -8.96
C LEU A 304 7.45 -8.41 -7.90
N GLU A 305 8.43 -9.31 -7.82
CA GLU A 305 9.59 -9.20 -6.93
C GLU A 305 10.54 -8.04 -7.30
N GLN A 306 10.45 -7.53 -8.54
CA GLN A 306 11.24 -6.40 -9.07
C GLN A 306 10.43 -5.11 -9.22
N THR A 307 9.13 -5.16 -8.91
CA THR A 307 8.23 -4.01 -9.00
C THR A 307 8.13 -3.38 -7.63
N LEU A 308 8.68 -2.17 -7.46
CA LEU A 308 8.72 -1.54 -6.15
C LEU A 308 7.36 -0.93 -5.80
N ILE A 309 7.00 -0.94 -4.52
CA ILE A 309 5.83 -0.18 -4.04
C ILE A 309 5.99 1.31 -4.38
N THR A 310 7.22 1.84 -4.29
CA THR A 310 7.52 3.23 -4.63
C THR A 310 7.32 3.56 -6.11
N ASP A 311 7.24 2.56 -7.00
CA ASP A 311 6.94 2.78 -8.43
C ASP A 311 5.51 3.28 -8.66
N PHE A 312 4.60 3.09 -7.70
CA PHE A 312 3.21 3.59 -7.76
C PHE A 312 2.87 4.56 -6.63
N PHE A 313 3.44 4.37 -5.44
CA PHE A 313 3.11 5.18 -4.27
C PHE A 313 4.13 6.30 -3.99
N GLY A 314 5.34 6.22 -4.54
CA GLY A 314 6.44 7.15 -4.26
C GLY A 314 6.45 8.40 -5.14
N GLY A 315 7.00 9.51 -4.64
CA GLY A 315 7.33 10.66 -5.48
C GLY A 315 8.58 10.41 -6.32
N VAL A 316 8.57 10.82 -7.59
CA VAL A 316 9.76 10.82 -8.46
C VAL A 316 10.43 12.18 -8.35
N ALA A 317 11.63 12.25 -7.78
CA ALA A 317 12.44 13.46 -7.72
C ALA A 317 13.61 13.36 -8.70
N HIS A 318 13.60 14.18 -9.75
CA HIS A 318 14.77 14.36 -10.59
C HIS A 318 15.72 15.37 -9.93
N ALA A 319 16.82 14.90 -9.37
CA ALA A 319 17.91 15.76 -8.94
C ALA A 319 18.83 16.04 -10.12
N GLU A 320 18.71 17.22 -10.73
CA GLU A 320 19.70 17.68 -11.70
C GLU A 320 20.96 18.14 -10.96
N VAL A 321 22.08 17.43 -11.16
CA VAL A 321 23.38 17.89 -10.67
C VAL A 321 23.85 19.03 -11.58
N MET A 322 23.59 20.27 -11.17
CA MET A 322 24.20 21.42 -11.83
C MET A 322 25.70 21.40 -11.57
N THR A 323 26.47 20.94 -12.55
CA THR A 323 27.92 21.11 -12.54
C THR A 323 28.22 22.59 -12.72
N ALA A 324 28.59 23.26 -11.62
CA ALA A 324 29.11 24.61 -11.68
C ALA A 324 30.35 24.61 -12.58
N ARG A 325 30.19 25.10 -13.81
CA ARG A 325 31.32 25.44 -14.65
C ARG A 325 32.00 26.63 -13.99
N VAL A 326 33.09 26.37 -13.27
CA VAL A 326 34.07 27.41 -12.94
C VAL A 326 34.67 27.84 -14.28
N THR A 327 34.06 28.86 -14.89
CA THR A 327 34.71 29.59 -15.97
C THR A 327 35.87 30.34 -15.35
N GLU A 328 37.08 29.85 -15.59
CA GLU A 328 38.30 30.64 -15.42
C GLU A 328 38.14 31.93 -16.21
N GLY A 329 38.11 33.05 -15.47
CA GLY A 329 37.93 34.37 -16.02
C GLY A 329 39.03 34.70 -17.03
N HIS A 330 38.64 34.92 -18.28
CA HIS A 330 39.35 35.84 -19.17
C HIS A 330 38.50 37.09 -19.31
N THR A 331 39.09 38.18 -18.84
CA THR A 331 38.63 39.56 -18.90
C THR A 331 38.05 39.91 -20.25
N ASN A 332 36.83 40.47 -20.27
CA ASN A 332 36.44 41.63 -21.09
C ASN A 332 35.03 42.06 -20.68
N ALA A 333 34.95 43.18 -19.97
CA ALA A 333 33.70 43.83 -19.61
C ALA A 333 33.03 44.46 -20.84
N PRO A 334 31.73 44.26 -21.07
CA PRO A 334 30.92 45.15 -21.89
C PRO A 334 30.16 46.15 -21.01
N SER A 335 30.08 47.38 -21.51
CA SER A 335 29.47 48.58 -20.94
C SER A 335 28.03 48.40 -20.47
N LEU A 336 27.75 48.86 -19.26
CA LEU A 336 26.41 49.11 -18.71
C LEU A 336 25.85 50.41 -19.29
N LEU A 337 24.93 50.31 -20.26
CA LEU A 337 23.89 51.30 -20.51
C LEU A 337 22.63 50.54 -20.96
N ASP A 338 21.50 50.96 -20.39
CA ASP A 338 20.11 50.54 -20.63
C ASP A 338 19.58 49.28 -19.91
N SER A 339 19.12 49.47 -18.66
CA SER A 339 17.79 49.02 -18.21
C SER A 339 17.38 49.71 -16.89
N PRO A 340 16.13 50.16 -16.73
CA PRO A 340 15.73 51.04 -15.64
C PRO A 340 15.44 50.27 -14.33
N PHE A 341 15.94 50.83 -13.23
CA PHE A 341 15.68 50.44 -11.86
C PHE A 341 14.18 50.55 -11.53
N ALA A 342 13.61 49.47 -10.98
CA ALA A 342 12.43 49.56 -10.12
C ALA A 342 12.93 49.49 -8.66
N GLU A 343 12.52 50.49 -7.88
CA GLU A 343 12.85 50.70 -6.47
C GLU A 343 12.45 49.51 -5.59
N ILE A 344 13.33 49.16 -4.65
CA ILE A 344 13.03 48.30 -3.50
C ILE A 344 12.99 49.20 -2.28
N ASP A 345 11.83 49.28 -1.63
CA ASP A 345 11.65 49.97 -0.35
C ASP A 345 12.37 49.25 0.80
N PRO A 346 12.86 49.98 1.82
CA PRO A 346 13.71 49.44 2.85
C PRO A 346 12.96 48.68 3.96
N ILE A 347 13.73 47.75 4.53
CA ILE A 347 13.46 46.83 5.63
C ILE A 347 12.96 47.56 6.87
N ASN A 348 11.87 47.07 7.47
CA ASN A 348 11.44 47.43 8.82
C ASN A 348 11.93 46.34 9.79
N GLU A 349 12.90 46.69 10.63
CA GLU A 349 13.38 45.86 11.74
C GLU A 349 12.30 45.76 12.83
N GLY A 350 11.98 44.55 13.27
CA GLY A 350 11.10 44.35 14.41
C GLY A 350 10.84 42.89 14.73
N SER A 351 11.38 42.46 15.88
CA SER A 351 11.15 41.21 16.62
C SER A 351 12.16 40.09 16.40
N GLY A 352 13.16 40.05 17.30
CA GLY A 352 13.99 38.90 17.56
C GLY A 352 13.17 37.80 18.23
N HIS A 353 13.13 36.63 17.58
CA HIS A 353 12.81 35.38 18.23
C HIS A 353 14.06 34.51 18.21
N GLU A 354 14.54 34.26 19.43
CA GLU A 354 15.64 33.39 19.80
C GLU A 354 15.26 31.94 19.47
N TYR A 355 15.98 31.29 18.57
CA TYR A 355 15.80 29.86 18.28
C TYR A 355 16.68 29.05 19.24
N GLU A 356 16.04 28.50 20.27
CA GLU A 356 16.66 27.58 21.21
C GLU A 356 16.92 26.22 20.52
N LEU A 357 18.18 25.82 20.43
CA LEU A 357 18.61 24.50 19.97
C LEU A 357 18.23 23.46 21.01
N VAL A 358 17.18 22.68 20.75
CA VAL A 358 16.80 21.53 21.57
C VAL A 358 17.76 20.37 21.26
N GLU A 359 18.59 20.00 22.24
CA GLU A 359 19.42 18.80 22.22
C GLU A 359 18.56 17.53 22.04
N ALA A 360 18.98 16.68 21.11
CA ALA A 360 18.39 15.36 20.90
C ALA A 360 18.69 14.43 22.09
N LEU A 361 17.64 13.96 22.76
CA LEU A 361 17.72 12.88 23.76
C LEU A 361 18.15 11.55 23.10
N PRO A 362 18.99 10.73 23.76
CA PRO A 362 19.46 9.48 23.19
C PRO A 362 18.33 8.43 23.13
N ALA A 363 18.30 7.70 22.02
CA ALA A 363 17.37 6.62 21.73
C ALA A 363 17.32 5.57 22.84
N LEU A 364 16.10 5.19 23.24
CA LEU A 364 15.83 4.03 24.08
C LEU A 364 16.33 2.76 23.38
N ALA A 365 17.25 2.05 24.02
CA ALA A 365 17.81 0.80 23.54
C ALA A 365 16.74 -0.30 23.43
N ASP A 366 16.60 -0.88 22.24
CA ASP A 366 15.76 -2.03 21.94
C ASP A 366 16.41 -3.33 22.49
N TRP A 367 15.83 -3.88 23.55
CA TRP A 367 16.32 -5.09 24.24
C TRP A 367 15.94 -6.41 23.55
N THR A 368 15.42 -6.38 22.32
CA THR A 368 14.93 -7.59 21.64
C THR A 368 16.01 -8.39 20.88
N ARG A 369 17.28 -7.96 20.90
CA ARG A 369 18.40 -8.60 20.19
C ARG A 369 19.56 -9.06 21.09
N ASP A 370 19.31 -9.38 22.36
CA ASP A 370 20.34 -9.99 23.21
C ASP A 370 20.42 -11.52 22.97
N PRO A 371 21.56 -12.06 22.49
CA PRO A 371 21.77 -13.50 22.30
C PRO A 371 21.42 -14.35 23.53
N LEU A 372 21.59 -13.81 24.74
CA LEU A 372 21.26 -14.50 26.00
C LEU A 372 19.76 -14.78 26.13
N THR A 373 18.91 -13.84 25.72
CA THR A 373 17.44 -13.99 25.78
C THR A 373 16.92 -15.05 24.80
N ILE A 374 17.57 -15.20 23.64
CA ILE A 374 17.24 -16.23 22.65
C ILE A 374 17.63 -17.62 23.18
N THR A 375 18.80 -17.77 23.78
CA THR A 375 19.22 -19.04 24.42
C THR A 375 18.30 -19.42 25.59
N LEU A 376 17.92 -18.48 26.46
CA LEU A 376 17.03 -18.77 27.59
C LEU A 376 15.64 -19.26 27.15
N ARG A 377 15.09 -18.71 26.06
CA ARG A 377 13.79 -19.17 25.49
C ARG A 377 13.88 -20.58 24.89
N ALA A 378 15.02 -20.94 24.27
CA ALA A 378 15.25 -22.28 23.72
C ALA A 378 15.37 -23.35 24.84
N TRP A 379 16.05 -23.04 25.94
CA TRP A 379 16.15 -23.96 27.08
C TRP A 379 14.84 -24.07 27.87
N GLY A 380 14.07 -22.99 27.97
CA GLY A 380 12.75 -23.00 28.60
C GLY A 380 11.76 -23.91 27.87
N SER A 381 11.71 -23.85 26.54
CA SER A 381 10.80 -24.66 25.72
C SER A 381 11.16 -26.16 25.74
N LEU A 382 12.45 -26.52 25.76
CA LEU A 382 12.89 -27.91 25.94
C LEU A 382 12.52 -28.48 27.32
N SER A 383 12.58 -27.65 28.37
CA SER A 383 12.23 -28.06 29.73
C SER A 383 10.73 -28.34 29.88
N VAL A 384 9.87 -27.52 29.26
CA VAL A 384 8.41 -27.71 29.25
C VAL A 384 8.02 -28.98 28.49
N MET A 385 8.64 -29.24 27.34
CA MET A 385 8.43 -30.50 26.60
C MET A 385 8.87 -31.72 27.42
N GLY A 386 10.03 -31.66 28.09
CA GLY A 386 10.49 -32.72 28.98
C GLY A 386 9.52 -33.02 30.11
N ALA A 387 8.97 -31.98 30.75
CA ALA A 387 7.98 -32.11 31.82
C ALA A 387 6.66 -32.71 31.32
N LEU A 388 6.19 -32.34 30.13
CA LEU A 388 4.97 -32.90 29.52
C LEU A 388 5.13 -34.39 29.17
N VAL A 389 6.29 -34.79 28.63
CA VAL A 389 6.58 -36.20 28.34
C VAL A 389 6.68 -37.02 29.64
N ALA A 390 7.31 -36.48 30.68
CA ALA A 390 7.36 -37.11 32.00
C ALA A 390 5.96 -37.25 32.62
N TRP A 391 5.11 -36.23 32.50
CA TRP A 391 3.74 -36.26 32.99
C TRP A 391 2.90 -37.33 32.28
N VAL A 392 2.96 -37.40 30.95
CA VAL A 392 2.22 -38.40 30.16
C VAL A 392 2.69 -39.81 30.48
N THR A 393 4.00 -40.02 30.65
CA THR A 393 4.54 -41.33 31.01
C THR A 393 4.16 -41.77 32.42
N LEU A 394 4.18 -40.86 33.40
CA LEU A 394 3.71 -41.12 34.78
C LEU A 394 2.21 -41.41 34.83
N LYS A 395 1.38 -40.63 34.12
CA LYS A 395 -0.07 -40.87 34.02
C LYS A 395 -0.39 -42.22 33.37
N SER A 396 0.36 -42.61 32.34
CA SER A 396 0.21 -43.91 31.66
C SER A 396 0.65 -45.11 32.52
N ARG A 397 1.49 -44.89 33.52
CA ARG A 397 1.90 -45.91 34.51
C ARG A 397 0.85 -46.04 35.61
N TRP A 398 0.28 -44.93 36.06
CA TRP A 398 -0.78 -44.94 37.08
C TRP A 398 -2.05 -45.66 36.59
N GLN A 399 -2.46 -45.46 35.35
CA GLN A 399 -3.60 -46.17 34.73
C GLN A 399 -3.36 -47.68 34.49
N ARG A 400 -2.13 -48.16 34.62
CA ARG A 400 -1.78 -49.59 34.49
C ARG A 400 -1.65 -50.31 35.83
N SER A 401 -1.74 -49.59 36.95
CA SER A 401 -1.65 -50.12 38.31
C SER A 401 -2.96 -50.01 39.11
N SER A 402 -4.05 -49.60 38.46
CA SER A 402 -5.40 -49.48 39.02
C SER A 402 -6.35 -50.47 38.37
#